data_AF-A0A1M3MF97-F1
#
_entry.id   AF-A0A1M3MF97-F1
#
_cell.length_a   1.000
_cell.length_b   1.000
_cell.length_c   1.000
_cell.angle_alpha   90.00
_cell.angle_beta   90.00
_cell.angle_gamma   90.00
#
_symmetry.space_group_name_H-M   'P 1'
#
loop_
_entity.id
_entity.type
_entity.pdbx_description
1 polymer ?
#
loop_
_entity_poly.entity_id
_entity_poly.type
_entity_poly.pdbx_seq_one_letter_code
_entity_poly.pdbx_strand_id
1 'polypeptide(L)'
;MKRRKVTVESLTELAKKMPVLSEEVQSSFIGGGTVKITVNRSFYGDNSTMSYFLATAYDDNGNVISSMSGMFLEPTVDYDRSTVENSDTAIKYGTYNVVPSTFNGQTGYYEVTGVEGRTNIKIHLGNTGDDTTGCLLPGTTGYYNSTTGESTVTGSKNMMDQLRNFLGSYGSSGITMQISA
;
A
#
# COMPACT_ATOMS: atom_id res chain seq x y z
N MET A 1 -5.16 53.68 10.11
CA MET A 1 -4.88 52.25 10.35
C MET A 1 -4.65 52.00 11.84
N LYS A 2 -5.53 51.25 12.51
CA LYS A 2 -5.31 50.82 13.91
C LYS A 2 -4.33 49.64 13.91
N ARG A 3 -3.15 49.78 14.53
CA ARG A 3 -2.23 48.66 14.75
C ARG A 3 -2.86 47.71 15.78
N ARG A 4 -3.10 46.45 15.41
CA ARG A 4 -3.49 45.38 16.36
C ARG A 4 -2.31 45.15 17.31
N LYS A 5 -2.54 45.25 18.63
CA LYS A 5 -1.59 44.77 19.65
C LYS A 5 -1.55 43.24 19.56
N VAL A 6 -0.39 42.69 19.25
CA VAL A 6 -0.12 41.27 19.44
C VAL A 6 0.14 41.08 20.93
N THR A 7 -0.75 40.37 21.62
CA THR A 7 -0.54 39.94 23.00
C THR A 7 0.34 38.70 22.99
N VAL A 8 1.56 38.82 23.49
CA VAL A 8 2.47 37.69 23.68
C VAL A 8 2.01 36.97 24.95
N GLU A 9 1.31 35.85 24.80
CA GLU A 9 1.01 34.96 25.92
C GLU A 9 2.25 34.15 26.28
N SER A 10 2.54 33.96 27.56
CA SER A 10 3.67 33.14 27.98
C SER A 10 3.44 31.68 27.59
N LEU A 11 4.53 30.92 27.40
CA LEU A 11 4.46 29.48 27.15
C LEU A 11 3.60 28.75 28.19
N THR A 12 3.61 29.23 29.43
CA THR A 12 2.80 28.71 30.54
C THR A 12 1.30 28.96 30.36
N GLU A 13 0.91 30.09 29.77
CA GLU A 13 -0.49 30.43 29.48
C GLU A 13 -1.01 29.69 28.23
N LEU A 14 -0.14 29.46 27.23
CA LEU A 14 -0.44 28.62 26.07
C LEU A 14 -0.64 27.15 26.47
N ALA A 15 0.20 26.63 27.37
CA ALA A 15 0.10 25.25 27.86
C ALA A 15 -1.21 24.97 28.61
N LYS A 16 -1.79 25.97 29.29
CA LYS A 16 -3.11 25.85 29.95
C LYS A 16 -4.29 25.79 28.97
N LYS A 17 -4.11 26.27 27.74
CA LYS A 17 -5.16 26.36 26.71
C LYS A 17 -5.09 25.24 25.68
N MET A 18 -3.99 24.51 25.62
CA MET A 18 -3.85 23.34 24.76
C MET A 18 -4.36 22.11 25.53
N PRO A 19 -5.31 21.32 24.97
CA PRO A 19 -5.65 20.03 25.56
C PRO A 19 -4.40 19.15 25.52
N VAL A 20 -3.78 18.94 26.69
CA VAL A 20 -2.68 17.99 26.85
C VAL A 20 -3.29 16.61 26.70
N LEU A 21 -3.16 16.04 25.49
CA LEU A 21 -3.47 14.63 25.24
C LEU A 21 -2.60 13.79 26.19
N SER A 22 -3.14 12.73 26.77
CA SER A 22 -2.34 11.82 27.63
C SER A 22 -1.18 11.21 26.84
N GLU A 23 -0.12 10.76 27.51
CA GLU A 23 1.01 10.09 26.85
C GLU A 23 0.54 8.89 26.00
N GLU A 24 -0.46 8.14 26.46
CA GLU A 24 -1.09 7.06 25.68
C GLU A 24 -1.75 7.58 24.40
N VAL A 25 -2.50 8.69 24.47
CA VAL A 25 -3.14 9.28 23.30
C VAL A 25 -2.10 9.90 22.36
N GLN A 26 -1.05 10.55 22.87
CA GLN A 26 0.05 11.05 22.05
C GLN A 26 0.84 9.90 21.40
N SER A 27 1.07 8.80 22.11
CA SER A 27 1.69 7.59 21.57
C SER A 27 0.80 6.89 20.53
N SER A 28 -0.52 7.07 20.57
CA SER A 28 -1.41 6.60 19.48
C SER A 28 -1.41 7.50 18.23
N PHE A 29 -0.93 8.75 18.36
CA PHE A 29 -0.74 9.68 17.23
C PHE A 29 0.71 9.71 16.71
N ILE A 30 1.68 9.23 17.50
CA ILE A 30 3.12 9.29 17.20
C ILE A 30 3.76 7.89 17.11
N GLY A 31 3.15 6.84 17.67
CA GLY A 31 3.74 5.50 17.79
C GLY A 31 3.04 4.45 16.92
N GLY A 32 3.19 4.59 15.61
CA GLY A 32 2.85 3.55 14.67
C GLY A 32 3.92 3.56 13.60
N GLY A 33 4.47 2.39 13.29
CA GLY A 33 5.44 2.34 12.23
C GLY A 33 4.88 2.86 10.91
N THR A 34 5.73 3.46 10.09
CA THR A 34 5.37 3.57 8.67
C THR A 34 5.66 2.22 8.04
N VAL A 35 4.74 1.73 7.20
CA VAL A 35 5.01 0.56 6.38
C VAL A 35 5.37 1.01 4.97
N LYS A 36 6.49 0.51 4.47
CA LYS A 36 6.89 0.65 3.06
C LYS A 36 6.80 -0.71 2.37
N ILE A 37 5.99 -0.80 1.34
CA ILE A 37 5.91 -1.93 0.43
C ILE A 37 6.73 -1.58 -0.81
N THR A 38 7.85 -2.26 -1.04
CA THR A 38 8.63 -2.13 -2.27
C THR A 38 8.25 -3.25 -3.21
N VAL A 39 7.86 -2.93 -4.44
CA VAL A 39 7.42 -3.88 -5.47
C VAL A 39 8.34 -3.74 -6.68
N ASN A 40 8.97 -4.84 -7.09
CA ASN A 40 9.84 -4.89 -8.27
C ASN A 40 9.23 -5.84 -9.29
N ARG A 41 8.79 -5.30 -10.43
CA ARG A 41 8.19 -6.07 -11.54
C ARG A 41 9.26 -6.82 -12.31
N SER A 42 9.25 -8.15 -12.24
CA SER A 42 10.34 -8.99 -12.78
C SER A 42 9.95 -9.79 -14.02
N PHE A 43 8.67 -10.12 -14.20
CA PHE A 43 8.22 -10.95 -15.33
C PHE A 43 7.06 -10.25 -16.04
N TYR A 44 7.32 -9.71 -17.23
CA TYR A 44 6.34 -9.05 -18.07
C TYR A 44 5.83 -10.07 -19.08
N GLY A 45 4.63 -10.58 -18.82
CA GLY A 45 3.96 -11.57 -19.65
C GLY A 45 2.84 -10.98 -20.49
N ASP A 46 2.30 -11.80 -21.39
CA ASP A 46 1.25 -11.38 -22.33
C ASP A 46 -0.09 -11.11 -21.61
N ASN A 47 -0.37 -11.83 -20.52
CA ASN A 47 -1.61 -11.68 -19.75
C ASN A 47 -1.41 -11.01 -18.37
N SER A 48 -0.19 -10.98 -17.86
CA SER A 48 0.08 -10.56 -16.49
C SER A 48 1.51 -10.11 -16.29
N THR A 49 1.71 -9.27 -15.28
CA THR A 49 3.03 -8.86 -14.81
C THR A 49 3.22 -9.37 -13.40
N MET A 50 4.28 -10.15 -13.17
CA MET A 50 4.61 -10.68 -11.85
C MET A 50 5.77 -9.93 -11.22
N SER A 51 5.60 -9.64 -9.94
CA SER A 51 6.50 -8.79 -9.15
C SER A 51 6.87 -9.47 -7.85
N TYR A 52 8.10 -9.26 -7.38
CA TYR A 52 8.45 -9.51 -5.98
C TYR A 52 8.08 -8.29 -5.16
N PHE A 53 7.57 -8.49 -3.94
CA PHE A 53 7.42 -7.40 -2.99
C PHE A 53 8.11 -7.69 -1.65
N LEU A 54 8.52 -6.60 -0.98
CA LEU A 54 8.99 -6.58 0.39
C LEU A 54 8.22 -5.49 1.14
N ALA A 55 7.43 -5.89 2.14
CA ALA A 55 6.82 -4.99 3.10
C ALA A 55 7.73 -4.88 4.33
N THR A 56 8.08 -3.65 4.71
CA THR A 56 8.94 -3.36 5.85
C THR A 56 8.25 -2.36 6.76
N ALA A 57 8.14 -2.70 8.04
CA ALA A 57 7.67 -1.82 9.09
C ALA A 57 8.87 -1.19 9.80
N TYR A 58 8.77 0.11 10.06
CA TYR A 58 9.80 0.89 10.76
C TYR A 58 9.26 1.38 12.09
N ASP A 59 10.09 1.63 13.10
CA ASP A 59 9.71 2.44 14.26
C ASP A 59 9.82 3.95 13.94
N ASP A 60 9.50 4.80 14.91
CA ASP A 60 9.55 6.26 14.77
C ASP A 60 10.98 6.81 14.56
N ASN A 61 12.00 6.00 14.88
CA ASN A 61 13.41 6.33 14.66
C ASN A 61 13.91 5.83 13.30
N GLY A 62 13.05 5.19 12.50
CA GLY A 62 13.39 4.62 11.20
C GLY A 62 14.12 3.28 11.27
N ASN A 63 14.12 2.59 12.42
CA ASN A 63 14.68 1.24 12.53
C ASN A 63 13.67 0.22 12.02
N VAL A 64 14.15 -0.81 11.31
CA VAL A 64 13.29 -1.93 10.90
C VAL A 64 12.87 -2.74 12.11
N ILE A 65 11.56 -2.94 12.27
CA ILE A 65 10.97 -3.74 13.36
C ILE A 65 10.36 -5.05 12.87
N SER A 66 9.93 -5.11 11.61
CA SER A 66 9.38 -6.32 11.00
C SER A 66 9.41 -6.23 9.48
N SER A 67 9.44 -7.38 8.81
CA SER A 67 9.34 -7.45 7.37
C SER A 67 8.70 -8.75 6.89
N MET A 68 8.01 -8.69 5.76
CA MET A 68 7.53 -9.87 5.03
C MET A 68 7.71 -9.67 3.53
N SER A 69 7.82 -10.76 2.78
CA SER A 69 7.93 -10.72 1.33
C SER A 69 6.96 -11.69 0.68
N GLY A 70 6.71 -11.47 -0.61
CA GLY A 70 5.84 -12.31 -1.41
C GLY A 70 5.86 -11.90 -2.87
N MET A 71 4.85 -12.36 -3.59
CA MET A 71 4.62 -12.00 -4.99
C MET A 71 3.39 -11.12 -5.13
N PHE A 72 3.40 -10.21 -6.09
CA PHE A 72 2.19 -9.66 -6.69
C PHE A 72 2.05 -10.14 -8.12
N LEU A 73 0.81 -10.41 -8.52
CA LEU A 73 0.41 -10.52 -9.92
C LEU A 73 -0.47 -9.33 -10.26
N GLU A 74 -0.14 -8.65 -11.35
CA GLU A 74 -0.86 -7.52 -11.92
C GLU A 74 -1.28 -7.90 -13.35
N PRO A 75 -2.18 -7.17 -14.01
CA PRO A 75 -2.40 -7.37 -15.44
C PRO A 75 -1.12 -7.07 -16.23
N THR A 76 -1.13 -7.36 -17.53
CA THR A 76 -0.03 -6.94 -18.40
C THR A 76 0.10 -5.41 -18.42
N VAL A 77 1.30 -4.93 -18.71
CA VAL A 77 1.65 -3.50 -18.71
C VAL A 77 1.36 -2.88 -20.07
N ASP A 78 0.56 -1.82 -20.06
CA ASP A 78 0.28 -0.91 -21.16
C ASP A 78 0.30 0.52 -20.60
N TYR A 79 1.44 1.19 -20.70
CA TYR A 79 1.62 2.51 -20.09
C TYR A 79 0.87 3.64 -20.79
N ASP A 80 0.39 3.41 -22.02
CA ASP A 80 -0.46 4.36 -22.72
C ASP A 80 -1.89 4.34 -22.15
N ARG A 81 -2.28 3.21 -21.55
CA ARG A 81 -3.62 2.99 -20.97
C ARG A 81 -3.62 2.90 -19.44
N SER A 82 -2.46 2.98 -18.80
CA SER A 82 -2.34 2.79 -17.35
C SER A 82 -2.98 3.89 -16.49
N THR A 83 -3.41 5.01 -17.09
CA THR A 83 -4.17 6.10 -16.44
C THR A 83 -5.63 6.14 -16.87
N VAL A 84 -6.08 5.19 -17.70
CA VAL A 84 -7.45 5.09 -18.18
C VAL A 84 -8.23 4.17 -17.25
N GLU A 85 -9.38 4.62 -16.73
CA GLU A 85 -10.23 3.80 -15.86
C GLU A 85 -10.74 2.55 -16.62
N ASN A 86 -10.80 1.41 -15.92
CA ASN A 86 -11.22 0.10 -16.47
C ASN A 86 -10.38 -0.38 -17.68
N SER A 87 -9.14 0.07 -17.82
CA SER A 87 -8.28 -0.33 -18.95
C SER A 87 -7.69 -1.74 -18.85
N ASP A 88 -7.85 -2.40 -17.70
CA ASP A 88 -7.32 -3.73 -17.40
C ASP A 88 -5.82 -3.86 -17.70
N THR A 89 -5.05 -2.87 -17.24
CA THR A 89 -3.59 -2.89 -17.29
C THR A 89 -3.00 -2.54 -15.93
N ALA A 90 -1.76 -2.94 -15.69
CA ALA A 90 -1.03 -2.55 -14.49
C ALA A 90 -0.89 -1.02 -14.38
N ILE A 91 -0.84 -0.50 -13.15
CA ILE A 91 -0.61 0.93 -12.89
C ILE A 91 0.83 1.32 -13.23
N LYS A 92 1.13 2.62 -13.38
CA LYS A 92 2.52 3.06 -13.65
C LYS A 92 3.45 2.72 -12.47
N TYR A 93 4.75 2.76 -12.74
CA TYR A 93 5.72 2.91 -11.66
C TYR A 93 5.45 4.20 -10.89
N GLY A 94 5.76 4.20 -9.60
CA GLY A 94 5.51 5.34 -8.76
C GLY A 94 5.47 5.00 -7.28
N THR A 95 5.12 6.00 -6.50
CA THR A 95 4.83 5.85 -5.08
C THR A 95 3.37 6.15 -4.84
N TYR A 96 2.69 5.23 -4.17
CA TYR A 96 1.25 5.26 -3.92
C TYR A 96 0.96 5.09 -2.44
N ASN A 97 -0.20 5.57 -2.01
CA ASN A 97 -0.70 5.30 -0.68
C ASN A 97 -1.51 3.99 -0.70
N VAL A 98 -1.38 3.19 0.35
CA VAL A 98 -2.18 1.98 0.54
C VAL A 98 -3.08 2.20 1.76
N VAL A 99 -4.38 2.06 1.57
CA VAL A 99 -5.36 2.33 2.63
C VAL A 99 -6.26 1.11 2.88
N PRO A 100 -6.72 0.87 4.12
CA PRO A 100 -7.73 -0.14 4.38
C PRO A 100 -8.97 0.08 3.50
N SER A 101 -9.51 -1.01 2.97
CA SER A 101 -10.64 -1.01 2.04
C SER A 101 -11.51 -2.25 2.25
N THR A 102 -12.62 -2.29 1.52
CA THR A 102 -13.38 -3.50 1.27
C THR A 102 -13.13 -4.05 -0.13
N PHE A 103 -13.44 -5.34 -0.32
CA PHE A 103 -13.55 -6.00 -1.61
C PHE A 103 -14.80 -6.89 -1.58
N ASN A 104 -15.70 -6.74 -2.54
CA ASN A 104 -16.99 -7.44 -2.57
C ASN A 104 -17.77 -7.35 -1.23
N GLY A 105 -17.74 -6.18 -0.59
CA GLY A 105 -18.42 -5.92 0.70
C GLY A 105 -17.72 -6.48 1.93
N GLN A 106 -16.60 -7.19 1.79
CA GLN A 106 -15.82 -7.74 2.91
C GLN A 106 -14.68 -6.80 3.30
N THR A 107 -14.45 -6.62 4.60
CA THR A 107 -13.34 -5.82 5.14
C THR A 107 -12.02 -6.61 5.16
N GLY A 108 -10.92 -5.91 5.47
CA GLY A 108 -9.60 -6.52 5.57
C GLY A 108 -8.87 -6.64 4.23
N TYR A 109 -9.29 -5.85 3.25
CA TYR A 109 -8.58 -5.65 1.99
C TYR A 109 -7.96 -4.25 1.98
N TYR A 110 -7.18 -3.96 0.96
CA TYR A 110 -6.50 -2.68 0.82
C TYR A 110 -6.68 -2.13 -0.59
N GLU A 111 -6.64 -0.81 -0.71
CA GLU A 111 -6.68 -0.11 -1.98
C GLU A 111 -5.40 0.71 -2.17
N VAL A 112 -4.84 0.63 -3.38
CA VAL A 112 -3.77 1.51 -3.85
C VAL A 112 -4.42 2.79 -4.38
N THR A 113 -4.11 3.91 -3.73
CA THR A 113 -4.71 5.22 -4.01
C THR A 113 -3.66 6.21 -4.51
N GLY A 114 -4.13 7.30 -5.13
CA GLY A 114 -3.25 8.27 -5.79
C GLY A 114 -2.80 7.82 -7.19
N VAL A 115 -3.50 6.86 -7.79
CA VAL A 115 -3.28 6.45 -9.18
C VAL A 115 -3.98 7.46 -10.09
N GLU A 116 -3.21 8.12 -10.95
CA GLU A 116 -3.76 9.11 -11.89
C GLU A 116 -4.83 8.47 -12.79
N GLY A 117 -6.01 9.09 -12.82
CA GLY A 117 -7.12 8.69 -13.69
C GLY A 117 -7.78 7.35 -13.35
N ARG A 118 -7.36 6.68 -12.27
CA ARG A 118 -7.90 5.37 -11.88
C ARG A 118 -8.28 5.28 -10.42
N THR A 119 -9.30 4.47 -10.14
CA THR A 119 -9.79 4.18 -8.78
C THR A 119 -9.96 2.68 -8.57
N ASN A 120 -10.27 2.26 -7.35
CA ASN A 120 -10.61 0.87 -7.03
C ASN A 120 -9.51 -0.15 -7.37
N ILE A 121 -8.24 0.27 -7.33
CA ILE A 121 -7.09 -0.62 -7.49
C ILE A 121 -6.89 -1.37 -6.19
N LYS A 122 -7.50 -2.55 -6.06
CA LYS A 122 -7.48 -3.32 -4.82
C LYS A 122 -6.29 -4.25 -4.74
N ILE A 123 -5.94 -4.65 -3.52
CA ILE A 123 -5.11 -5.82 -3.24
C ILE A 123 -6.06 -6.91 -2.77
N HIS A 124 -6.28 -7.96 -3.58
CA HIS A 124 -7.30 -8.98 -3.31
C HIS A 124 -6.89 -10.39 -3.76
N LEU A 125 -7.69 -11.38 -3.38
CA LEU A 125 -7.45 -12.78 -3.70
C LEU A 125 -7.55 -13.05 -5.19
N GLY A 126 -6.63 -13.85 -5.72
CA GLY A 126 -6.60 -14.33 -7.09
C GLY A 126 -5.26 -15.01 -7.40
N ASN A 127 -5.21 -15.75 -8.50
CA ASN A 127 -4.07 -16.62 -8.82
C ASN A 127 -3.58 -16.47 -10.26
N THR A 128 -4.41 -15.99 -11.18
CA THR A 128 -4.08 -15.86 -12.62
C THR A 128 -4.20 -14.42 -13.11
N GLY A 129 -3.69 -14.14 -14.31
CA GLY A 129 -3.84 -12.82 -14.94
C GLY A 129 -5.30 -12.38 -15.09
N ASP A 130 -6.19 -13.32 -15.42
CA ASP A 130 -7.63 -13.05 -15.58
C ASP A 130 -8.32 -12.63 -14.27
N ASP A 131 -7.76 -13.03 -13.12
CA ASP A 131 -8.27 -12.62 -11.81
C ASP A 131 -7.91 -11.16 -11.47
N THR A 132 -6.96 -10.55 -12.20
CA THR A 132 -6.39 -9.24 -11.81
C THR A 132 -7.36 -8.09 -12.07
N THR A 133 -7.94 -7.96 -13.27
CA THR A 133 -8.91 -6.91 -13.63
C THR A 133 -8.47 -5.48 -13.25
N GLY A 134 -7.19 -5.18 -13.39
CA GLY A 134 -6.57 -3.91 -12.98
C GLY A 134 -6.05 -3.84 -11.54
N CYS A 135 -6.23 -4.89 -10.73
CA CYS A 135 -5.82 -4.97 -9.32
C CYS A 135 -4.48 -5.71 -9.12
N LEU A 136 -4.05 -5.82 -7.85
CA LEU A 136 -2.86 -6.57 -7.44
C LEU A 136 -3.28 -7.83 -6.67
N LEU A 137 -2.76 -8.99 -7.07
CA LEU A 137 -3.04 -10.28 -6.44
C LEU A 137 -1.83 -10.74 -5.63
N PRO A 138 -1.90 -10.79 -4.30
CA PRO A 138 -0.78 -11.27 -3.50
C PRO A 138 -0.66 -12.80 -3.63
N GLY A 139 0.57 -13.32 -3.52
CA GLY A 139 0.85 -14.75 -3.44
C GLY A 139 2.09 -15.06 -2.61
N THR A 140 2.14 -16.27 -2.05
CA THR A 140 3.32 -16.74 -1.31
C THR A 140 4.46 -17.11 -2.25
N THR A 141 4.11 -17.59 -3.44
CA THR A 141 5.05 -18.01 -4.49
C THR A 141 4.46 -17.67 -5.85
N GLY A 142 5.33 -17.59 -6.85
CA GLY A 142 4.97 -17.27 -8.23
C GLY A 142 5.61 -18.23 -9.22
N TYR A 143 4.96 -18.44 -10.35
CA TYR A 143 5.45 -19.27 -11.44
C TYR A 143 5.30 -18.52 -12.76
N TYR A 144 6.38 -18.44 -13.53
CA TYR A 144 6.39 -17.89 -14.89
C TYR A 144 6.62 -19.02 -15.89
N ASN A 145 5.70 -19.17 -16.83
CA ASN A 145 5.83 -20.09 -17.95
C ASN A 145 6.48 -19.37 -19.13
N SER A 146 7.77 -19.62 -19.37
CA SER A 146 8.50 -18.97 -20.46
C SER A 146 8.07 -19.42 -21.87
N THR A 147 7.26 -20.48 -21.99
CA THR A 147 6.72 -20.94 -23.28
C THR A 147 5.45 -20.19 -23.67
N THR A 148 4.58 -19.94 -22.69
CA THR A 148 3.30 -19.23 -22.93
C THR A 148 3.36 -17.74 -22.58
N GLY A 149 4.41 -17.30 -21.88
CA GLY A 149 4.52 -15.92 -21.38
C GLY A 149 3.60 -15.65 -20.18
N GLU A 150 2.98 -16.66 -19.59
CA GLU A 150 2.00 -16.48 -18.52
C GLU A 150 2.65 -16.53 -17.14
N SER A 151 2.23 -15.64 -16.25
CA SER A 151 2.57 -15.71 -14.83
C SER A 151 1.35 -16.10 -14.00
N THR A 152 1.61 -16.85 -12.93
CA THR A 152 0.61 -17.20 -11.91
C THR A 152 1.20 -17.05 -10.53
N VAL A 153 0.34 -16.81 -9.55
CA VAL A 153 0.71 -16.86 -8.13
C VAL A 153 -0.04 -17.99 -7.43
N THR A 154 0.56 -18.53 -6.37
CA THR A 154 -0.08 -19.53 -5.51
C THR A 154 -0.07 -19.08 -4.06
N GLY A 155 -0.97 -19.65 -3.24
CA GLY A 155 -1.08 -19.30 -1.83
C GLY A 155 -1.67 -17.90 -1.58
N SER A 156 -2.45 -17.35 -2.52
CA SER A 156 -2.99 -15.99 -2.44
C SER A 156 -3.75 -15.72 -1.15
N LYS A 157 -4.60 -16.65 -0.73
CA LYS A 157 -5.31 -16.54 0.55
C LYS A 157 -4.37 -16.40 1.75
N ASN A 158 -3.34 -17.24 1.83
CA ASN A 158 -2.38 -17.19 2.93
C ASN A 158 -1.63 -15.86 2.92
N MET A 159 -1.12 -15.45 1.75
CA MET A 159 -0.41 -14.17 1.64
C MET A 159 -1.30 -12.98 1.96
N MET A 160 -2.57 -12.99 1.55
CA MET A 160 -3.52 -11.93 1.90
C MET A 160 -3.80 -11.88 3.40
N ASP A 161 -3.94 -13.04 4.08
CA ASP A 161 -4.10 -13.11 5.53
C ASP A 161 -2.83 -12.59 6.25
N GLN A 162 -1.64 -12.95 5.77
CA GLN A 162 -0.36 -12.43 6.27
C GLN A 162 -0.22 -10.92 6.08
N LEU A 163 -0.51 -10.42 4.88
CA LEU A 163 -0.43 -9.01 4.54
C LEU A 163 -1.43 -8.20 5.37
N ARG A 164 -2.66 -8.69 5.52
CA ARG A 164 -3.67 -8.07 6.38
C ARG A 164 -3.19 -7.95 7.81
N ASN A 165 -2.62 -9.01 8.38
CA ASN A 165 -2.13 -9.00 9.75
C ASN A 165 -0.94 -8.05 9.90
N PHE A 166 0.00 -8.06 8.95
CA PHE A 166 1.17 -7.19 8.96
C PHE A 166 0.76 -5.71 8.87
N LEU A 167 -0.05 -5.36 7.87
CA LEU A 167 -0.52 -3.99 7.67
C LEU A 167 -1.46 -3.52 8.79
N GLY A 168 -2.26 -4.42 9.36
CA GLY A 168 -3.10 -4.11 10.52
C GLY A 168 -2.30 -3.89 11.81
N SER A 169 -1.16 -4.58 11.96
CA SER A 169 -0.30 -4.46 13.15
C SER A 169 0.62 -3.24 13.08
N TYR A 170 1.08 -2.88 11.88
CA TYR A 170 2.15 -1.90 11.70
C TYR A 170 1.75 -0.69 10.86
N GLY A 171 0.64 -0.70 10.13
CA GLY A 171 0.31 0.33 9.14
C GLY A 171 -0.49 1.53 9.65
N SER A 172 -0.67 1.69 10.97
CA SER A 172 -1.53 2.72 11.56
C SER A 172 -1.07 4.15 11.25
N SER A 173 0.24 4.38 11.12
CA SER A 173 0.81 5.68 10.74
C SER A 173 0.97 5.87 9.23
N GLY A 174 0.42 4.96 8.44
CA GLY A 174 0.41 5.03 6.99
C GLY A 174 1.21 3.92 6.32
N ILE A 175 0.76 3.56 5.14
CA ILE A 175 1.35 2.52 4.30
C ILE A 175 1.61 3.15 2.93
N THR A 176 2.85 3.03 2.47
CA THR A 176 3.25 3.46 1.12
C THR A 176 3.67 2.26 0.29
N MET A 177 3.36 2.28 -1.00
CA MET A 177 3.81 1.29 -1.97
C MET A 177 4.65 1.97 -3.04
N GLN A 178 5.89 1.54 -3.19
CA GLN A 178 6.79 1.95 -4.26
C GLN A 178 6.86 0.83 -5.30
N ILE A 179 6.44 1.11 -6.53
CA ILE A 179 6.51 0.17 -7.66
C ILE A 179 7.61 0.60 -8.62
N SER A 180 8.51 -0.33 -8.93
CA SER A 180 9.64 -0.17 -9.86
C SER A 180 9.79 -1.39 -10.78
N ALA A 181 10.62 -1.22 -11.81
CA ALA A 181 11.12 -2.32 -12.64
C ALA A 181 12.16 -3.16 -11.87
#